data_AF-A0A4U0VNJ0-F1
#
_entry.id   AF-A0A4U0VNJ0-F1
#
_cell.length_a   1.000
_cell.length_b   1.000
_cell.length_c   1.000
_cell.angle_alpha   90.00
_cell.angle_beta   90.00
_cell.angle_gamma   90.00
#
_symmetry.space_group_name_H-M   'P 1'
#
loop_
_entity.id
_entity.type
_entity.pdbx_description
1 polymer ?
#
loop_
_entity_poly.entity_id
_entity_poly.type
_entity_poly.pdbx_seq_one_letter_code
_entity_poly.pdbx_strand_id
1 'polypeptide(L)'
;MPPRTNSKATAAKARKEEAADGKKAKAAAEAEAREAQEWSKGAKGKNPKEDKAAAAEAAKARKAERDRLLAEEEASLPAKVKAAPKAGAKKVPPKAPAIPSFESGLSGEPSSFSASGIDDALDALSLATSKTDKASVGSQAAKIETHPERRFKAAFEAYKEEQLPIMKKEYPGLRLQQYNDRLYESFKKSPQNPFNQAHMAHNATKDDKVSALQAQKAEIARRLADK
;
A
#
# COMPACT_ATOMS: atom_id res chain seq x y z
N MET A 1 -80.23 8.67 -0.87
CA MET A 1 -79.33 8.14 -1.92
C MET A 1 -77.93 8.67 -1.64
N PRO A 2 -76.89 7.82 -1.50
CA PRO A 2 -75.52 8.28 -1.26
C PRO A 2 -75.00 9.05 -2.49
N PRO A 3 -74.19 10.11 -2.30
CA PRO A 3 -73.75 10.96 -3.39
C PRO A 3 -72.87 10.17 -4.38
N ARG A 4 -73.18 10.27 -5.68
CA ARG A 4 -72.36 9.71 -6.76
C ARG A 4 -70.95 10.30 -6.66
N THR A 5 -69.97 9.46 -6.35
CA THR A 5 -68.57 9.85 -6.21
C THR A 5 -67.98 10.16 -7.58
N ASN A 6 -67.41 11.36 -7.76
CA ASN A 6 -66.70 11.72 -8.98
C ASN A 6 -65.42 10.86 -9.11
N SER A 7 -65.34 10.01 -10.12
CA SER A 7 -64.25 9.04 -10.36
C SER A 7 -62.85 9.68 -10.45
N LYS A 8 -62.76 10.93 -10.90
CA LYS A 8 -61.50 11.70 -10.88
C LYS A 8 -61.06 12.11 -9.47
N ALA A 9 -62.01 12.39 -8.58
CA ALA A 9 -61.72 12.75 -7.19
C ALA A 9 -61.30 11.53 -6.36
N THR A 10 -61.86 10.35 -6.64
CA THR A 10 -61.42 9.09 -6.03
C THR A 10 -60.02 8.69 -6.53
N ALA A 11 -59.73 8.88 -7.82
CA ALA A 11 -58.38 8.64 -8.37
C ALA A 11 -57.31 9.59 -7.80
N ALA A 12 -57.65 10.87 -7.58
CA ALA A 12 -56.73 11.82 -6.96
C ALA A 12 -56.45 11.52 -5.49
N LYS A 13 -57.47 11.08 -4.74
CA LYS A 13 -57.29 10.58 -3.37
C LYS A 13 -56.44 9.32 -3.33
N ALA A 14 -56.70 8.36 -4.21
CA ALA A 14 -55.91 7.13 -4.32
C ALA A 14 -54.42 7.41 -4.61
N ARG A 15 -54.11 8.35 -5.53
CA ARG A 15 -52.70 8.75 -5.79
C ARG A 15 -52.04 9.45 -4.60
N LYS A 16 -52.81 10.21 -3.81
CA LYS A 16 -52.30 10.88 -2.60
C LYS A 16 -52.05 9.87 -1.49
N GLU A 17 -52.90 8.85 -1.37
CA GLU A 17 -52.74 7.74 -0.43
C GLU A 17 -51.54 6.87 -0.83
N GLU A 18 -51.40 6.49 -2.11
CA GLU A 18 -50.23 5.75 -2.61
C GLU A 18 -48.90 6.49 -2.40
N ALA A 19 -48.89 7.82 -2.61
CA ALA A 19 -47.71 8.63 -2.32
C ALA A 19 -47.41 8.75 -0.81
N ALA A 20 -48.44 8.73 0.04
CA ALA A 20 -48.28 8.73 1.49
C ALA A 20 -47.77 7.38 2.00
N ASP A 21 -48.30 6.27 1.46
CA ASP A 21 -47.89 4.91 1.81
C ASP A 21 -46.48 4.61 1.28
N GLY A 22 -46.13 5.10 0.08
CA GLY A 22 -44.76 5.03 -0.43
C GLY A 22 -43.75 5.79 0.43
N LYS A 23 -44.14 6.93 1.03
CA LYS A 23 -43.30 7.66 1.99
C LYS A 23 -43.18 6.91 3.31
N LYS A 24 -44.28 6.35 3.83
CA LYS A 24 -44.26 5.52 5.04
C LYS A 24 -43.42 4.26 4.86
N ALA A 25 -43.52 3.58 3.72
CA ALA A 25 -42.71 2.40 3.40
C ALA A 25 -41.21 2.73 3.32
N LYS A 26 -40.84 3.87 2.71
CA LYS A 26 -39.44 4.32 2.70
C LYS A 26 -38.94 4.68 4.10
N ALA A 27 -39.74 5.36 4.92
CA ALA A 27 -39.39 5.69 6.29
C ALA A 27 -39.25 4.42 7.16
N ALA A 28 -40.12 3.43 6.97
CA ALA A 28 -40.03 2.13 7.64
C ALA A 28 -38.78 1.36 7.22
N ALA A 29 -38.47 1.32 5.91
CA ALA A 29 -37.25 0.68 5.42
C ALA A 29 -35.97 1.36 5.92
N GLU A 30 -35.95 2.69 6.04
CA GLU A 30 -34.82 3.42 6.60
C GLU A 30 -34.67 3.19 8.12
N ALA A 31 -35.79 3.11 8.85
CA ALA A 31 -35.80 2.76 10.26
C ALA A 31 -35.30 1.33 10.49
N GLU A 32 -35.77 0.36 9.71
CA GLU A 32 -35.33 -1.04 9.76
C GLU A 32 -33.85 -1.17 9.38
N ALA A 33 -33.37 -0.41 8.38
CA ALA A 33 -31.95 -0.39 8.02
C ALA A 33 -31.06 0.22 9.12
N ARG A 34 -31.55 1.23 9.85
CA ARG A 34 -30.86 1.80 11.01
C ARG A 34 -30.87 0.82 12.18
N GLU A 35 -31.99 0.17 12.46
CA GLU A 35 -32.10 -0.84 13.51
C GLU A 35 -31.18 -2.03 13.20
N ALA A 36 -31.15 -2.53 11.96
CA ALA A 36 -30.24 -3.57 11.52
C ALA A 36 -28.76 -3.19 11.69
N GLN A 37 -28.40 -1.93 11.42
CA GLN A 37 -27.05 -1.43 11.68
C GLN A 37 -26.73 -1.36 13.18
N GLU A 38 -27.69 -0.97 14.02
CA GLU A 38 -27.52 -0.94 15.48
C GLU A 38 -27.40 -2.35 16.07
N TRP A 39 -28.24 -3.29 15.64
CA TRP A 39 -28.15 -4.70 16.01
C TRP A 39 -26.85 -5.35 15.49
N SER A 40 -26.35 -4.93 14.32
CA SER A 40 -25.07 -5.41 13.78
C SER A 40 -23.84 -4.87 14.53
N LYS A 41 -23.95 -3.80 15.33
CA LYS A 41 -22.81 -3.29 16.14
C LYS A 41 -22.49 -4.18 17.35
N GLY A 42 -23.41 -5.07 17.75
CA GLY A 42 -23.20 -6.05 18.83
C GLY A 42 -23.00 -7.48 18.33
N ALA A 43 -23.35 -7.78 17.08
CA ALA A 43 -23.09 -9.07 16.47
C ALA A 43 -21.58 -9.27 16.33
N LYS A 44 -21.07 -10.36 16.90
CA LYS A 44 -19.68 -10.80 16.74
C LYS A 44 -19.37 -10.80 15.24
N GLY A 45 -18.43 -9.94 14.82
CA GLY A 45 -18.12 -9.72 13.40
C GLY A 45 -17.95 -11.03 12.64
N LYS A 46 -18.22 -10.99 11.32
CA LYS A 46 -18.06 -12.12 10.41
C LYS A 46 -16.81 -12.91 10.79
N ASN A 47 -17.01 -14.21 11.03
CA ASN A 47 -15.92 -15.08 11.45
C ASN A 47 -14.77 -14.94 10.44
N PRO A 48 -13.50 -14.86 10.88
CA PRO A 48 -12.35 -14.75 9.98
C PRO A 48 -12.22 -15.92 8.98
N LYS A 49 -13.03 -16.97 9.14
CA LYS A 49 -13.17 -18.10 8.21
C LYS A 49 -14.04 -17.76 6.99
N GLU A 50 -15.07 -16.93 7.14
CA GLU A 50 -15.94 -16.51 6.04
C GLU A 50 -15.29 -15.42 5.18
N ASP A 51 -14.57 -14.47 5.80
CA ASP A 51 -13.82 -13.46 5.04
C ASP A 51 -12.65 -14.09 4.25
N LYS A 52 -11.98 -15.11 4.81
CA LYS A 52 -10.96 -15.88 4.08
C LYS A 52 -11.57 -16.74 2.96
N ALA A 53 -12.76 -17.31 3.16
CA ALA A 53 -13.46 -18.07 2.12
C ALA A 53 -13.91 -17.16 0.97
N ALA A 54 -14.50 -16.00 1.27
CA ALA A 54 -14.91 -15.01 0.28
C ALA A 54 -13.71 -14.41 -0.47
N ALA A 55 -12.59 -14.14 0.21
CA ALA A 55 -11.35 -13.69 -0.43
C ALA A 55 -10.73 -14.76 -1.35
N ALA A 56 -10.78 -16.04 -0.95
CA ALA A 56 -10.30 -17.14 -1.77
C ALA A 56 -11.19 -17.38 -3.00
N GLU A 57 -12.50 -17.23 -2.88
CA GLU A 57 -13.45 -17.35 -3.98
C GLU A 57 -13.31 -16.19 -4.98
N ALA A 58 -13.19 -14.96 -4.49
CA ALA A 58 -12.92 -13.79 -5.33
C ALA A 58 -11.57 -13.88 -6.06
N ALA A 59 -10.53 -14.43 -5.40
CA ALA A 59 -9.24 -14.66 -6.04
C ALA A 59 -9.32 -15.75 -7.13
N LYS A 60 -10.11 -16.81 -6.91
CA LYS A 60 -10.34 -17.86 -7.91
C LYS A 60 -11.13 -17.32 -9.12
N ALA A 61 -12.14 -16.49 -8.89
CA ALA A 61 -12.90 -15.85 -9.96
C ALA A 61 -12.02 -14.91 -10.80
N ARG A 62 -11.22 -14.05 -10.15
CA ARG A 62 -10.26 -13.18 -10.85
C ARG A 62 -9.19 -13.94 -11.62
N LYS A 63 -8.72 -15.07 -11.09
CA LYS A 63 -7.77 -15.93 -11.78
C LYS A 63 -8.41 -16.58 -13.02
N ALA A 64 -9.64 -17.07 -12.90
CA ALA A 64 -10.37 -17.67 -14.02
C ALA A 64 -10.64 -16.66 -15.14
N GLU A 65 -11.01 -15.42 -14.81
CA GLU A 65 -11.18 -14.35 -15.81
C GLU A 65 -9.86 -13.98 -16.50
N ARG A 66 -8.77 -13.87 -15.74
CA ARG A 66 -7.43 -13.61 -16.30
C ARG A 66 -6.98 -14.74 -17.23
N ASP A 67 -7.17 -15.99 -16.81
CA ASP A 67 -6.78 -17.16 -17.59
C ASP A 67 -7.63 -17.27 -18.88
N ARG A 68 -8.91 -16.89 -18.82
CA ARG A 68 -9.77 -16.77 -20.00
C ARG A 68 -9.29 -15.68 -20.97
N LEU A 69 -8.96 -14.49 -20.48
CA LEU A 69 -8.42 -13.41 -21.31
C LEU A 69 -7.08 -13.79 -21.94
N LEU A 70 -6.20 -14.46 -21.19
CA LEU A 70 -4.92 -14.95 -21.70
C LEU A 70 -5.13 -16.01 -22.79
N ALA A 71 -6.09 -16.92 -22.64
CA ALA A 71 -6.42 -17.90 -23.67
C ALA A 71 -7.02 -17.26 -24.93
N GLU A 72 -7.84 -16.21 -24.78
CA GLU A 72 -8.35 -15.41 -25.91
C GLU A 72 -7.21 -14.66 -26.62
N GLU A 73 -6.21 -14.14 -25.88
CA GLU A 73 -4.99 -13.54 -26.45
C GLU A 73 -4.10 -14.57 -27.15
N GLU A 74 -3.89 -15.75 -26.56
CA GLU A 74 -3.11 -16.85 -27.16
C GLU A 74 -3.77 -17.44 -28.42
N ALA A 75 -5.11 -17.47 -28.48
CA ALA A 75 -5.84 -17.88 -29.66
C ALA A 75 -5.81 -16.83 -30.79
N SER A 76 -5.66 -15.56 -30.45
CA SER A 76 -5.53 -14.46 -31.42
C SER A 76 -4.10 -14.31 -31.97
N LEU A 77 -3.11 -14.89 -31.28
CA LEU A 77 -1.73 -14.93 -31.77
C LEU A 77 -1.62 -15.95 -32.92
N PRO A 78 -1.14 -15.55 -34.11
CA PRO A 78 -1.09 -16.43 -35.28
C PRO A 78 -0.17 -17.64 -35.03
N ALA A 79 -0.72 -18.83 -35.20
CA ALA A 79 -0.05 -20.11 -34.97
C ALA A 79 1.25 -20.23 -35.79
N LYS A 80 2.34 -20.54 -35.07
CA LYS A 80 3.44 -21.43 -35.45
C LYS A 80 3.68 -21.55 -36.96
N VAL A 81 4.60 -20.74 -37.49
CA VAL A 81 5.17 -20.95 -38.83
C VAL A 81 5.73 -22.37 -38.91
N LYS A 82 5.15 -23.18 -39.80
CA LYS A 82 5.57 -24.56 -40.08
C LYS A 82 7.02 -24.58 -40.55
N ALA A 83 7.84 -25.40 -39.90
CA ALA A 83 9.18 -25.71 -40.36
C ALA A 83 9.12 -26.72 -41.54
N ALA A 84 9.73 -26.38 -42.68
CA ALA A 84 10.14 -27.28 -43.76
C ALA A 84 11.22 -26.57 -44.63
N PRO A 85 11.97 -27.26 -45.53
CA PRO A 85 13.30 -27.78 -45.25
C PRO A 85 14.45 -27.13 -46.05
N LYS A 86 15.65 -27.38 -45.53
CA LYS A 86 17.04 -27.18 -46.01
C LYS A 86 17.25 -27.07 -47.54
N ALA A 87 17.78 -25.92 -48.00
CA ALA A 87 18.70 -25.81 -49.15
C ALA A 87 19.36 -24.41 -49.24
N GLY A 88 20.68 -24.36 -49.52
CA GLY A 88 21.28 -23.26 -50.30
C GLY A 88 22.01 -22.12 -49.57
N ALA A 89 23.30 -22.33 -49.28
CA ALA A 89 24.42 -21.38 -49.32
C ALA A 89 24.20 -19.83 -49.34
N LYS A 90 24.74 -19.11 -48.35
CA LYS A 90 25.89 -18.17 -48.49
C LYS A 90 26.22 -17.46 -47.15
N LYS A 91 27.52 -17.21 -46.96
CA LYS A 91 28.15 -16.61 -45.77
C LYS A 91 27.70 -15.17 -45.48
N VAL A 92 27.24 -14.89 -44.26
CA VAL A 92 27.40 -13.62 -43.52
C VAL A 92 27.35 -13.93 -42.02
N PRO A 93 28.27 -13.48 -41.15
CA PRO A 93 28.16 -13.70 -39.71
C PRO A 93 26.96 -12.91 -39.14
N PRO A 94 26.11 -13.50 -38.29
CA PRO A 94 24.99 -12.78 -37.69
C PRO A 94 25.54 -11.75 -36.70
N LYS A 95 25.20 -10.47 -36.95
CA LYS A 95 25.33 -9.39 -35.97
C LYS A 95 24.59 -9.84 -34.71
N ALA A 96 25.32 -10.06 -33.62
CA ALA A 96 24.72 -10.34 -32.32
C ALA A 96 23.69 -9.25 -32.00
N PRO A 97 22.53 -9.59 -31.40
CA PRO A 97 21.60 -8.59 -30.92
C PRO A 97 22.37 -7.68 -29.97
N ALA A 98 22.29 -6.37 -30.20
CA ALA A 98 22.90 -5.38 -29.35
C ALA A 98 22.33 -5.55 -27.94
N ILE A 99 23.10 -6.21 -27.08
CA ILE A 99 23.00 -6.09 -25.64
C ILE A 99 23.01 -4.58 -25.37
N PRO A 100 21.95 -3.99 -24.78
CA PRO A 100 22.00 -2.58 -24.43
C PRO A 100 23.22 -2.40 -23.54
N SER A 101 24.19 -1.62 -24.05
CA SER A 101 25.40 -1.31 -23.29
C SER A 101 24.96 -0.68 -21.97
N PHE A 102 25.26 -1.36 -20.86
CA PHE A 102 25.06 -0.86 -19.50
C PHE A 102 25.77 0.49 -19.26
N GLU A 103 26.67 0.85 -20.17
CA GLU A 103 27.48 2.07 -20.15
C GLU A 103 26.68 3.35 -20.41
N SER A 104 25.51 3.27 -21.06
CA SER A 104 24.69 4.48 -21.31
C SER A 104 24.04 5.06 -20.04
N GLY A 105 24.08 4.34 -18.92
CA GLY A 105 23.63 4.84 -17.61
C GLY A 105 24.76 5.38 -16.72
N LEU A 106 26.03 5.16 -17.11
CA LEU A 106 27.22 5.60 -16.38
C LEU A 106 27.87 6.82 -17.04
N SER A 107 27.06 7.74 -17.58
CA SER A 107 27.52 9.04 -18.09
C SER A 107 27.64 10.07 -16.95
N GLY A 108 28.17 9.64 -15.82
CA GLY A 108 28.62 10.48 -14.72
C GLY A 108 30.03 10.03 -14.36
N GLU A 109 30.94 10.98 -14.19
CA GLU A 109 32.29 10.75 -13.67
C GLU A 109 32.24 9.71 -12.52
N PRO A 110 33.07 8.64 -12.53
CA PRO A 110 33.03 7.65 -11.47
C PRO A 110 33.47 8.34 -10.18
N SER A 111 32.51 8.84 -9.41
CA SER A 111 32.73 9.37 -8.08
C SER A 111 33.23 8.21 -7.22
N SER A 112 34.55 8.09 -7.08
CA SER A 112 35.19 7.12 -6.23
C SER A 112 34.95 7.53 -4.78
N PHE A 113 34.04 6.83 -4.10
CA PHE A 113 33.79 7.01 -2.68
C PHE A 113 34.68 6.04 -1.90
N SER A 114 35.39 6.54 -0.88
CA SER A 114 36.15 5.72 0.06
C SER A 114 35.30 5.48 1.30
N ALA A 115 34.97 4.22 1.58
CA ALA A 115 34.14 3.86 2.73
C ALA A 115 34.95 3.02 3.74
N SER A 116 35.33 3.63 4.87
CA SER A 116 36.03 2.95 5.96
C SER A 116 35.04 2.58 7.07
N GLY A 117 34.60 1.32 7.11
CA GLY A 117 33.67 0.81 8.12
C GLY A 117 32.29 0.47 7.57
N ILE A 118 31.46 -0.17 8.40
CA ILE A 118 30.14 -0.70 7.98
C ILE A 118 29.18 0.46 7.69
N ASP A 119 29.13 1.48 8.54
CA ASP A 119 28.21 2.61 8.36
C ASP A 119 28.56 3.43 7.10
N ASP A 120 29.84 3.71 6.86
CA ASP A 120 30.29 4.38 5.64
C ASP A 120 29.98 3.55 4.38
N ALA A 121 30.09 2.22 4.44
CA ALA A 121 29.75 1.33 3.33
C ALA A 121 28.24 1.29 3.05
N LEU A 122 27.41 1.31 4.09
CA LEU A 122 25.96 1.39 3.96
C LEU A 122 25.53 2.73 3.36
N ASP A 123 26.19 3.83 3.74
CA ASP A 123 25.93 5.15 3.18
C ASP A 123 26.37 5.24 1.71
N ALA A 124 27.54 4.70 1.35
CA ALA A 124 27.98 4.59 -0.03
C ALA A 124 26.98 3.82 -0.89
N LEU A 125 26.49 2.68 -0.38
CA LEU A 125 25.49 1.85 -1.07
C LEU A 125 24.14 2.56 -1.18
N SER A 126 23.74 3.30 -0.15
CA SER A 126 22.51 4.10 -0.15
C SER A 126 22.57 5.21 -1.20
N LEU A 127 23.71 5.88 -1.35
CA LEU A 127 23.95 6.86 -2.42
C LEU A 127 23.92 6.21 -3.81
N ALA A 128 24.58 5.07 -3.99
CA ALA A 128 24.64 4.36 -5.27
C ALA A 128 23.29 3.76 -5.71
N THR A 129 22.49 3.27 -4.74
CA THR A 129 21.18 2.63 -5.01
C THR A 129 20.04 3.66 -5.08
N SER A 130 20.28 4.87 -4.58
CA SER A 130 19.30 5.95 -4.64
C SER A 130 18.99 6.34 -6.08
N LYS A 131 17.77 6.07 -6.54
CA LYS A 131 17.27 6.57 -7.82
C LYS A 131 17.15 8.09 -7.75
N THR A 132 17.76 8.77 -8.72
CA THR A 132 17.78 10.24 -8.84
C THR A 132 16.55 10.80 -9.55
N ASP A 133 15.66 9.93 -10.05
CA ASP A 133 14.42 10.35 -10.71
C ASP A 133 13.54 11.21 -9.79
N LYS A 134 12.98 12.31 -10.33
CA LYS A 134 12.12 13.24 -9.57
C LYS A 134 10.97 12.54 -8.85
N ALA A 135 10.40 11.49 -9.46
CA ALA A 135 9.36 10.66 -8.86
C ALA A 135 9.87 9.82 -7.67
N SER A 136 11.10 9.31 -7.75
CA SER A 136 11.71 8.53 -6.66
C SER A 136 12.14 9.44 -5.50
N VAL A 137 12.73 10.59 -5.80
CA VAL A 137 13.11 11.61 -4.81
C VAL A 137 11.88 12.14 -4.09
N GLY A 138 10.79 12.44 -4.81
CA GLY A 138 9.53 12.85 -4.19
C GLY A 138 8.91 11.77 -3.29
N SER A 139 9.04 10.50 -3.67
CA SER A 139 8.57 9.37 -2.86
C SER A 139 9.42 9.14 -1.60
N GLN A 140 10.74 9.37 -1.68
CA GLN A 140 11.63 9.37 -0.53
C GLN A 140 11.35 10.56 0.39
N ALA A 141 11.14 11.76 -0.16
CA ALA A 141 10.78 12.95 0.59
C ALA A 141 9.42 12.80 1.31
N ALA A 142 8.48 12.10 0.69
CA ALA A 142 7.20 11.77 1.31
C ALA A 142 7.32 10.79 2.49
N LYS A 143 8.38 9.98 2.55
CA LYS A 143 8.64 9.08 3.68
C LYS A 143 9.20 9.82 4.90
N ILE A 144 9.80 11.01 4.71
CA ILE A 144 10.29 11.83 5.81
C ILE A 144 9.11 12.22 6.70
N GLU A 145 9.24 11.84 7.98
CA GLU A 145 8.16 12.02 8.93
C GLU A 145 8.09 13.44 9.47
N THR A 146 6.88 14.00 9.47
CA THR A 146 6.58 15.32 10.02
C THR A 146 5.71 15.28 11.28
N HIS A 147 5.18 14.11 11.65
CA HIS A 147 4.29 13.91 12.80
C HIS A 147 4.69 12.67 13.65
N PRO A 148 5.84 12.72 14.34
CA PRO A 148 6.28 11.62 15.19
C PRO A 148 5.21 11.17 16.19
N GLU A 149 4.39 12.08 16.72
CA GLU A 149 3.25 11.80 17.60
C GLU A 149 2.20 10.86 17.00
N ARG A 150 1.90 10.99 15.70
CA ARG A 150 0.91 10.15 15.02
C ARG A 150 1.44 8.74 14.74
N ARG A 151 2.73 8.64 14.39
CA ARG A 151 3.39 7.35 14.14
C ARG A 151 3.73 6.60 15.41
N PHE A 152 3.94 7.30 16.52
CA PHE A 152 4.31 6.69 17.80
C PHE A 152 3.37 5.56 18.21
N LYS A 153 2.05 5.76 18.07
CA LYS A 153 1.06 4.75 18.42
C LYS A 153 1.18 3.49 17.55
N ALA A 154 1.28 3.67 16.23
CA ALA A 154 1.41 2.56 15.29
C ALA A 154 2.75 1.82 15.45
N ALA A 155 3.84 2.57 15.64
CA ALA A 155 5.17 2.00 15.86
C ALA A 155 5.24 1.25 17.20
N PHE A 156 4.61 1.78 18.26
CA PHE A 156 4.53 1.09 19.55
C PHE A 156 3.69 -0.19 19.46
N GLU A 157 2.60 -0.17 18.70
CA GLU A 157 1.76 -1.35 18.47
C GLU A 157 2.52 -2.45 17.71
N ALA A 158 3.22 -2.09 16.63
CA ALA A 158 4.09 -3.01 15.89
C ALA A 158 5.20 -3.59 16.79
N TYR A 159 5.89 -2.74 17.56
CA TYR A 159 6.92 -3.18 18.51
C TYR A 159 6.34 -4.11 19.58
N LYS A 160 5.14 -3.79 20.10
CA LYS A 160 4.47 -4.61 21.09
C LYS A 160 4.12 -5.99 20.54
N GLU A 161 3.61 -6.10 19.32
CA GLU A 161 3.27 -7.39 18.72
C GLU A 161 4.49 -8.31 18.53
N GLU A 162 5.62 -7.73 18.10
CA GLU A 162 6.86 -8.47 17.91
C GLU A 162 7.52 -8.87 19.24
N GLN A 163 7.51 -7.97 20.22
CA GLN A 163 8.27 -8.14 21.46
C GLN A 163 7.48 -8.83 22.58
N LEU A 164 6.14 -8.73 22.59
CA LEU A 164 5.31 -9.41 23.59
C LEU A 164 5.57 -10.92 23.70
N PRO A 165 5.72 -11.72 22.62
CA PRO A 165 6.05 -13.14 22.75
C PRO A 165 7.46 -13.39 23.30
N ILE A 166 8.42 -12.50 23.03
CA ILE A 166 9.78 -12.57 23.58
C ILE A 166 9.75 -12.25 25.07
N MET A 167 9.08 -11.15 25.45
CA MET A 167 8.94 -10.71 26.84
C MET A 167 8.24 -11.76 27.72
N LYS A 168 7.25 -12.48 27.17
CA LYS A 168 6.56 -13.58 27.88
C LYS A 168 7.46 -14.79 28.12
N LYS A 169 8.42 -15.07 27.23
CA LYS A 169 9.39 -16.15 27.40
C LYS A 169 10.46 -15.79 28.43
N GLU A 170 10.95 -14.55 28.39
CA GLU A 170 12.01 -14.07 29.30
C GLU A 170 11.51 -13.84 30.73
N TYR A 171 10.30 -13.32 30.89
CA TYR A 171 9.72 -13.03 32.19
C TYR A 171 8.37 -13.73 32.35
N PRO A 172 8.33 -15.05 32.54
CA PRO A 172 7.06 -15.76 32.75
C PRO A 172 6.37 -15.28 34.04
N GLY A 173 5.04 -15.28 34.04
CA GLY A 173 4.22 -15.00 35.24
C GLY A 173 3.92 -13.52 35.52
N LEU A 174 4.33 -12.60 34.65
CA LEU A 174 4.06 -11.17 34.81
C LEU A 174 2.65 -10.81 34.28
N ARG A 175 1.98 -9.79 34.87
CA ARG A 175 0.66 -9.34 34.40
C ARG A 175 0.80 -8.61 33.05
N LEU A 176 -0.22 -8.70 32.18
CA LEU A 176 -0.21 -8.02 30.87
C LEU A 176 0.13 -6.51 30.95
N GLN A 177 -0.37 -5.82 31.99
CA GLN A 177 -0.06 -4.41 32.19
C GLN A 177 1.43 -4.17 32.45
N GLN A 178 2.07 -5.00 33.27
CA GLN A 178 3.49 -4.87 33.59
C GLN A 178 4.38 -5.18 32.38
N TYR A 179 3.97 -6.10 31.50
CA TYR A 179 4.63 -6.27 30.20
C TYR A 179 4.49 -5.02 29.33
N ASN A 180 3.30 -4.43 29.26
CA ASN A 180 3.09 -3.20 28.49
C ASN A 180 3.98 -2.06 29.01
N ASP A 181 4.07 -1.88 30.33
CA ASP A 181 4.90 -0.84 30.95
C ASP A 181 6.39 -1.08 30.64
N ARG A 182 6.88 -2.31 30.76
CA ARG A 182 8.27 -2.65 30.38
C ARG A 182 8.55 -2.46 28.89
N LEU A 183 7.62 -2.90 28.03
CA LEU A 183 7.73 -2.71 26.59
C LEU A 183 7.74 -1.23 26.22
N TYR A 184 6.96 -0.40 26.92
CA TYR A 184 6.94 1.04 26.73
C TYR A 184 8.27 1.70 27.12
N GLU A 185 8.86 1.31 28.25
CA GLU A 185 10.19 1.77 28.66
C GLU A 185 11.29 1.38 27.66
N SER A 186 11.27 0.14 27.19
CA SER A 186 12.20 -0.33 26.15
C SER A 186 11.98 0.41 24.83
N PHE A 187 10.72 0.64 24.45
CA PHE A 187 10.38 1.33 23.22
C PHE A 187 10.84 2.79 23.22
N LYS A 188 10.72 3.51 24.34
CA LYS A 188 11.21 4.90 24.45
C LYS A 188 12.70 5.03 24.10
N LYS A 189 13.52 4.03 24.42
CA LYS A 189 14.96 3.98 24.14
C LYS A 189 15.31 3.32 22.80
N SER A 190 14.35 2.64 22.17
CA SER A 190 14.57 1.89 20.94
C SER A 190 14.76 2.83 19.73
N PRO A 191 15.60 2.48 18.75
CA PRO A 191 15.70 3.21 17.48
C PRO A 191 14.41 3.12 16.64
N GLN A 192 13.50 2.20 16.97
CA GLN A 192 12.19 2.08 16.32
C GLN A 192 11.19 3.15 16.77
N ASN A 193 11.51 3.92 17.81
CA ASN A 193 10.69 5.05 18.22
C ASN A 193 10.84 6.21 17.22
N PRO A 194 9.76 6.66 16.56
CA PRO A 194 9.82 7.79 15.62
C PRO A 194 10.37 9.09 16.23
N PHE A 195 10.30 9.27 17.55
CA PHE A 195 10.88 10.43 18.23
C PHE A 195 12.42 10.41 18.29
N ASN A 196 13.03 9.22 18.24
CA ASN A 196 14.49 9.08 18.23
C ASN A 196 15.07 9.20 16.81
N GLN A 197 14.22 9.32 15.80
CA GLN A 197 14.59 9.47 14.40
C GLN A 197 14.61 10.95 13.99
N ALA A 198 15.40 11.28 12.98
CA ALA A 198 15.41 12.61 12.39
C ALA A 198 14.03 12.92 11.77
N HIS A 199 13.35 13.92 12.31
CA HIS A 199 12.05 14.39 11.83
C HIS A 199 12.17 15.83 11.33
N MET A 200 11.26 16.22 10.45
CA MET A 200 11.19 17.59 9.93
C MET A 200 10.07 18.36 10.61
N ALA A 201 10.20 19.69 10.63
CA ALA A 201 9.16 20.58 11.12
C ALA A 201 7.83 20.33 10.38
N HIS A 202 6.72 20.41 11.12
CA HIS A 202 5.38 20.13 10.58
C HIS A 202 5.01 21.02 9.39
N ASN A 203 5.46 22.27 9.38
CA ASN A 203 5.20 23.25 8.33
C ASN A 203 6.16 23.16 7.13
N ALA A 204 7.04 22.16 7.08
CA ALA A 204 7.96 21.97 5.96
C ALA A 204 7.20 21.66 4.67
N THR A 205 7.47 22.44 3.62
CA THR A 205 6.90 22.22 2.30
C THR A 205 7.51 20.98 1.64
N LYS A 206 6.91 20.50 0.55
CA LYS A 206 7.45 19.35 -0.20
C LYS A 206 8.85 19.66 -0.75
N ASP A 207 9.08 20.90 -1.17
CA ASP A 207 10.38 21.33 -1.69
C ASP A 207 11.43 21.39 -0.58
N ASP A 208 11.05 21.81 0.64
CA ASP A 208 11.94 21.79 1.80
C ASP A 208 12.37 20.36 2.16
N LYS A 209 11.45 19.38 2.07
CA LYS A 209 11.76 17.96 2.31
C LYS A 209 12.72 17.39 1.27
N VAL A 210 12.53 17.76 0.01
CA VAL A 210 13.43 17.34 -1.08
C VAL A 210 14.79 17.99 -0.91
N SER A 211 14.85 19.28 -0.61
CA SER A 211 16.10 20.01 -0.37
C SER A 211 16.85 19.46 0.84
N ALA A 212 16.16 19.13 1.93
CA ALA A 212 16.78 18.54 3.11
C ALA A 212 17.37 17.15 2.81
N LEU A 213 16.68 16.30 2.04
CA LEU A 213 17.24 15.01 1.60
C LEU A 213 18.44 15.19 0.69
N GLN A 214 18.39 16.14 -0.24
CA GLN A 214 19.51 16.43 -1.12
C GLN A 214 20.71 16.97 -0.34
N ALA A 215 20.49 17.85 0.64
CA ALA A 215 21.53 18.36 1.53
C ALA A 215 22.18 17.23 2.34
N GLN A 216 21.39 16.33 2.94
CA GLN A 216 21.92 15.17 3.65
C GLN A 216 22.73 14.26 2.73
N LYS A 217 22.23 13.98 1.52
CA LYS A 217 22.95 13.16 0.53
C LYS A 217 24.26 13.83 0.10
N ALA A 218 24.26 15.14 -0.08
CA ALA A 218 25.45 15.90 -0.44
C ALA A 218 26.49 15.92 0.70
N GLU A 219 26.05 16.04 1.95
CA GLU A 219 26.93 15.97 3.12
C GLU A 219 27.56 14.59 3.27
N ILE A 220 26.76 13.53 3.12
CA ILE A 220 27.24 12.14 3.12
C ILE A 220 28.23 11.94 1.97
N ALA A 221 27.90 12.36 0.75
CA ALA A 221 28.77 12.23 -0.41
C ALA A 221 30.10 12.98 -0.19
N ARG A 222 30.07 14.17 0.38
CA ARG A 222 31.27 14.95 0.71
C ARG A 222 32.14 14.23 1.75
N ARG A 223 31.54 13.74 2.83
CA ARG A 223 32.26 12.98 3.87
C ARG A 223 32.94 11.73 3.32
N LEU A 224 32.32 11.06 2.35
CA LEU A 224 32.88 9.86 1.70
C LEU A 224 33.87 10.19 0.56
N ALA A 225 33.83 11.39 0.01
CA ALA A 225 34.74 11.85 -1.03
C ALA A 225 36.04 12.44 -0.45
N ASP A 226 35.96 13.10 0.72
CA ASP A 226 37.11 13.72 1.41
C ASP A 226 37.95 12.69 2.21
N LYS A 227 37.69 11.38 2.05
CA LYS A 227 38.23 10.28 2.87
C LYS A 227 39.05 9.31 2.04
#